data_AF-A0A9D4GKH2-F1
#
_entry.id   AF-A0A9D4GKH2-F1
#
_cell.length_a   1.000
_cell.length_b   1.000
_cell.length_c   1.000
_cell.angle_alpha   90.00
_cell.angle_beta   90.00
_cell.angle_gamma   90.00
#
_symmetry.space_group_name_H-M   'P 1'
#
loop_
_entity.id
_entity.type
_entity.pdbx_description
1 polymer ?
#
loop_
_entity_poly.entity_id
_entity_poly.type
_entity_poly.pdbx_seq_one_letter_code
_entity_poly.pdbx_strand_id
1 'polypeptide(L)'
;MSFEIPDGLTDLLQDFTVAVLKKRPPDLVKFAAEYFNKLKEKNEQALQGSRGVRFSDTEPMQTDDSDDLPIEPPPAKFTRRKSVSAERYDPEADDDEPDDKIVHPKSDEQRQRLSEAVKPIFLFRSLDPEQMSCILDAMFEQKVTVGQHVIDQGNDGDNFYVID
;
A
#
# COMPACT_ATOMS: atom_id res chain seq x y z
N MET A 1 1.12 -23.90 47.44
CA MET A 1 0.36 -24.33 46.25
C MET A 1 1.33 -24.34 45.08
N SER A 2 1.65 -25.51 44.54
CA SER A 2 2.41 -25.64 43.30
C SER A 2 1.45 -25.38 42.14
N PHE A 3 1.68 -24.31 41.38
CA PHE A 3 0.93 -24.05 40.15
C PHE A 3 1.69 -24.72 39.01
N GLU A 4 1.17 -25.81 38.49
CA GLU A 4 1.66 -26.41 37.24
C GLU A 4 1.08 -25.60 36.09
N ILE A 5 1.96 -25.04 35.26
CA ILE A 5 1.58 -24.30 34.06
C ILE A 5 1.14 -25.35 33.02
N PRO A 6 -0.11 -25.29 32.51
CA PRO A 6 -0.53 -26.21 31.46
C PRO A 6 0.31 -26.02 30.20
N ASP A 7 0.71 -27.14 29.59
CA ASP A 7 1.42 -27.14 28.32
C ASP A 7 0.60 -26.41 27.24
N GLY A 8 1.23 -25.47 26.53
CA GLY A 8 0.60 -24.66 25.48
C GLY A 8 -0.02 -23.33 25.94
N LEU A 9 -0.12 -23.07 27.25
CA LEU A 9 -0.56 -21.75 27.75
C LEU A 9 0.42 -20.64 27.38
N THR A 10 1.72 -20.93 27.48
CA THR A 10 2.81 -19.99 27.14
C THR A 10 2.74 -19.56 25.68
N ASP A 11 2.55 -20.52 24.78
CA ASP A 11 2.56 -20.29 23.34
C ASP A 11 1.32 -19.50 22.91
N LEU A 12 0.15 -19.85 23.46
CA LEU A 12 -1.11 -19.14 23.21
C LEU A 12 -1.04 -17.67 23.65
N LEU A 13 -0.46 -17.39 24.83
CA LEU A 13 -0.31 -16.02 25.31
C LEU A 13 0.76 -15.25 24.54
N GLN A 14 1.83 -15.92 24.10
CA GLN A 14 2.86 -15.31 23.26
C GLN A 14 2.29 -14.88 21.90
N ASP A 15 1.50 -15.74 21.25
CA ASP A 15 0.84 -15.42 19.98
C ASP A 15 -0.16 -14.28 20.09
N PHE A 16 -0.93 -14.25 21.18
CA PHE A 16 -1.82 -13.12 21.49
C PHE A 16 -1.02 -11.82 21.67
N THR A 17 0.08 -11.87 22.42
CA THR A 17 0.94 -10.70 22.67
C THR A 17 1.52 -10.15 21.38
N VAL A 18 1.99 -11.02 20.47
CA VAL A 18 2.46 -10.60 19.14
C VAL A 18 1.34 -9.95 18.34
N ALA A 19 0.11 -10.46 18.41
CA ALA A 19 -1.04 -9.88 17.72
C ALA A 19 -1.40 -8.48 18.26
N VAL A 20 -1.33 -8.27 19.58
CA VAL A 20 -1.52 -6.96 20.22
C VAL A 20 -0.44 -5.98 19.78
N LEU A 21 0.84 -6.38 19.79
CA LEU A 21 1.96 -5.51 19.40
C LEU A 21 1.90 -5.09 17.93
N LYS A 22 1.42 -5.98 17.05
CA LYS A 22 1.25 -5.69 15.61
C LYS A 22 0.08 -4.73 15.35
N LYS A 23 -1.06 -4.94 16.00
CA LYS A 23 -2.30 -4.20 15.70
C LYS A 23 -2.51 -2.95 16.56
N ARG A 24 -1.80 -2.84 17.69
CA ARG A 24 -1.90 -1.73 18.67
C ARG A 24 -3.34 -1.27 18.92
N PRO A 25 -4.25 -2.18 19.33
CA PRO A 25 -5.65 -1.83 19.55
C PRO A 25 -5.79 -0.90 20.77
N PRO A 26 -6.71 0.08 20.75
CA PRO A 26 -6.95 0.98 21.88
C PRO A 26 -7.66 0.28 23.06
N ASP A 27 -8.40 -0.81 22.80
CA ASP A 27 -9.13 -1.58 23.80
C ASP A 27 -8.67 -3.05 23.77
N LEU A 28 -7.84 -3.42 24.74
CA LEU A 28 -7.24 -4.76 24.84
C LEU A 28 -8.25 -5.85 25.16
N VAL A 29 -9.31 -5.53 25.90
CA VAL A 29 -10.30 -6.52 26.37
C VAL A 29 -11.20 -6.96 25.22
N LYS A 30 -11.70 -6.01 24.42
CA LYS A 30 -12.47 -6.33 23.21
C LYS A 30 -11.62 -7.08 22.20
N PHE A 31 -10.37 -6.66 22.02
CA PHE A 31 -9.45 -7.35 21.12
C PHE A 31 -9.16 -8.79 21.55
N ALA A 32 -9.01 -9.05 22.85
CA ALA A 32 -8.84 -10.40 23.38
C ALA A 32 -10.05 -11.28 23.08
N ALA A 33 -11.28 -10.79 23.33
CA ALA A 33 -12.50 -11.53 23.06
C ALA A 33 -12.62 -11.93 21.58
N GLU A 34 -12.37 -10.98 20.67
CA GLU A 34 -12.38 -11.25 19.23
C GLU A 34 -11.28 -12.21 18.79
N TYR A 35 -10.06 -12.05 19.34
CA TYR A 35 -8.92 -12.88 18.98
C TYR A 35 -9.14 -14.33 19.38
N PHE A 36 -9.57 -14.60 20.61
CA PHE A 36 -9.82 -15.96 21.08
C PHE A 36 -11.06 -16.60 20.44
N ASN A 37 -12.10 -15.83 20.11
CA ASN A 37 -13.24 -16.35 19.34
C ASN A 37 -12.81 -16.81 17.95
N LYS A 38 -12.00 -16.01 17.24
CA LYS A 38 -11.43 -16.39 15.94
C LYS A 38 -10.48 -17.59 16.04
N LEU A 39 -9.68 -17.66 17.11
CA LEU A 39 -8.78 -18.77 17.35
C LEU A 39 -9.55 -20.08 17.62
N LYS A 40 -10.67 -19.99 18.34
CA LYS A 40 -11.58 -21.11 18.61
C LYS A 40 -12.22 -21.63 17.32
N GLU A 41 -12.80 -20.77 16.49
CA GLU A 41 -13.40 -21.14 15.21
C GLU A 41 -12.38 -21.83 14.28
N LYS A 42 -11.17 -21.30 14.21
CA LYS A 42 -10.08 -21.91 13.43
C LYS A 42 -9.73 -23.31 13.91
N ASN A 43 -9.75 -23.54 15.23
CA ASN A 43 -9.47 -24.84 15.82
C ASN A 43 -10.62 -25.84 15.60
N GLU A 44 -11.87 -25.37 15.65
CA GLU A 44 -13.06 -26.19 15.34
C GLU A 44 -13.09 -26.62 13.86
N GLN A 45 -12.71 -25.73 12.95
CA GLN A 45 -12.58 -26.05 11.52
C GLN A 45 -11.44 -27.05 11.26
N ALA A 46 -10.32 -26.94 11.98
CA ALA A 46 -9.21 -27.90 11.88
C ALA A 46 -9.62 -29.31 12.38
N LEU A 47 -10.48 -29.41 13.38
CA LEU A 47 -11.03 -30.70 13.84
C LEU A 47 -12.05 -31.31 12.86
N GLN A 48 -12.86 -30.50 12.18
CA GLN A 48 -13.81 -31.00 11.16
C GLN A 48 -13.13 -31.45 9.87
N GLY A 49 -11.94 -30.91 9.55
CA GLY A 49 -11.10 -31.36 8.42
C GLY A 49 -10.43 -32.74 8.62
N SER A 50 -10.54 -33.34 9.81
CA SER A 50 -9.92 -34.63 10.15
C SER A 50 -10.97 -35.76 10.35
N ARG A 51 -12.01 -35.80 9.51
CA ARG A 51 -12.86 -36.99 9.33
C ARG A 51 -12.68 -37.50 7.90
N GLY A 52 -11.59 -38.26 7.71
CA GLY A 52 -11.28 -38.94 6.45
C GLY A 52 -12.43 -39.84 5.98
N VAL A 53 -12.92 -39.50 4.79
CA VAL A 53 -13.49 -40.34 3.73
C VAL A 53 -14.02 -41.72 4.15
N ARG A 54 -15.35 -41.83 4.37
CA ARG A 54 -16.07 -43.10 4.17
C ARG A 54 -16.53 -43.14 2.72
N PHE A 55 -15.93 -44.02 1.92
CA PHE A 55 -16.51 -44.43 0.65
C PHE A 55 -17.76 -45.27 0.95
N SER A 56 -18.93 -44.75 0.60
CA SER A 56 -20.12 -45.55 0.36
C SER A 56 -20.67 -45.15 -1.00
N ASP A 57 -20.65 -46.12 -1.91
CA ASP A 57 -21.24 -46.09 -3.23
C ASP A 57 -22.71 -45.67 -3.19
N THR A 58 -23.11 -44.99 -4.28
CA THR A 58 -24.49 -44.79 -4.76
C THR A 58 -25.33 -43.73 -4.04
N GLU A 59 -25.60 -42.61 -4.73
CA GLU A 59 -26.96 -42.10 -5.06
C GLU A 59 -26.85 -40.77 -5.87
N PRO A 60 -27.88 -40.39 -6.66
CA PRO A 60 -27.72 -39.78 -7.98
C PRO A 60 -27.63 -38.25 -8.00
N MET A 61 -27.12 -37.76 -9.14
CA MET A 61 -27.07 -36.35 -9.52
C MET A 61 -28.45 -35.67 -9.42
N GLN A 62 -28.55 -34.64 -8.59
CA GLN A 62 -29.53 -33.58 -8.76
C GLN A 62 -28.87 -32.48 -9.59
N THR A 63 -29.32 -32.32 -10.83
CA THR A 63 -29.06 -31.13 -11.64
C THR A 63 -29.96 -30.03 -11.10
N ASP A 64 -29.39 -29.13 -10.29
CA ASP A 64 -30.03 -27.85 -9.98
C ASP A 64 -29.68 -26.89 -11.13
N ASP A 65 -30.68 -26.67 -11.96
CA ASP A 65 -30.69 -25.78 -13.12
C ASP A 65 -30.90 -24.36 -12.58
N SER A 66 -29.81 -23.69 -12.21
CA SER A 66 -29.86 -22.33 -11.67
C SER A 66 -28.82 -21.44 -12.33
N ASP A 67 -29.32 -20.62 -13.27
CA ASP A 67 -28.79 -19.35 -13.78
C ASP A 67 -27.31 -19.30 -14.19
N ASP A 68 -27.10 -19.43 -15.50
CA ASP A 68 -25.87 -19.16 -16.26
C ASP A 68 -25.53 -17.65 -16.23
N LEU A 69 -25.20 -17.12 -15.05
CA LEU A 69 -24.51 -15.85 -14.90
C LEU A 69 -23.02 -16.09 -15.13
N PRO A 70 -22.32 -15.28 -15.96
CA PRO A 70 -20.88 -15.41 -16.13
C PRO A 70 -20.18 -15.30 -14.77
N ILE A 71 -19.64 -16.40 -14.27
CA ILE A 71 -18.83 -16.42 -13.06
C ILE A 71 -17.55 -15.66 -13.39
N GLU A 72 -17.46 -14.40 -12.94
CA GLU A 72 -16.22 -13.66 -13.03
C GLU A 72 -15.12 -14.45 -12.32
N PRO A 73 -13.97 -14.68 -12.96
CA PRO A 73 -12.92 -15.49 -12.37
C PRO A 73 -12.49 -14.86 -11.02
N PRO A 74 -12.34 -15.67 -9.96
CA PRO A 74 -12.00 -15.16 -8.64
C PRO A 74 -10.71 -14.33 -8.73
N PRO A 75 -10.67 -13.14 -8.10
CA PRO A 75 -9.51 -12.25 -8.20
C PRO A 75 -8.26 -13.02 -7.77
N ALA A 76 -7.25 -13.02 -8.63
CA ALA A 76 -6.01 -13.75 -8.41
C ALA A 76 -5.44 -13.33 -7.04
N LYS A 77 -5.39 -14.28 -6.09
CA LYS A 77 -4.99 -14.07 -4.69
C LYS A 77 -3.56 -13.52 -4.53
N PHE A 78 -2.78 -13.53 -5.60
CA PHE A 78 -1.41 -13.06 -5.64
C PHE A 78 -1.16 -12.23 -6.90
N THR A 79 -1.47 -10.94 -6.84
CA THR A 79 -0.94 -9.97 -7.80
C THR A 79 0.58 -9.96 -7.68
N ARG A 80 1.30 -10.37 -8.73
CA ARG A 80 2.75 -10.33 -8.75
C ARG A 80 3.21 -8.87 -8.70
N ARG A 81 4.09 -8.54 -7.76
CA ARG A 81 4.76 -7.23 -7.71
C ARG A 81 5.62 -7.07 -8.97
N LYS A 82 5.45 -5.96 -9.69
CA LYS A 82 6.30 -5.59 -10.82
C LYS A 82 7.50 -4.76 -10.34
N SER A 83 8.64 -4.89 -11.00
CA SER A 83 9.79 -4.02 -10.78
C SER A 83 9.54 -2.64 -11.41
N VAL A 84 10.18 -1.61 -10.88
CA VAL A 84 10.19 -0.23 -11.42
C VAL A 84 11.64 0.25 -11.51
N SER A 85 11.98 1.01 -12.55
CA SER A 85 13.29 1.62 -12.74
C SER A 85 13.11 3.01 -13.34
N ALA A 86 13.90 3.97 -12.89
CA ALA A 86 14.04 5.28 -13.52
C ALA A 86 15.18 5.26 -14.56
N GLU A 87 15.41 6.40 -15.21
CA GLU A 87 16.52 6.60 -16.15
C GLU A 87 17.88 6.50 -15.44
N ARG A 88 18.92 6.12 -16.20
CA ARG A 88 20.27 5.99 -15.66
C ARG A 88 20.89 7.39 -15.54
N TYR A 89 21.27 7.75 -14.31
CA TYR A 89 22.07 8.93 -14.01
C TYR A 89 23.50 8.52 -13.64
N ASP A 90 24.50 9.21 -14.19
CA ASP A 90 25.92 8.95 -13.94
C ASP A 90 26.58 10.20 -13.31
N PRO A 91 26.73 10.26 -11.97
CA PRO A 91 27.13 11.48 -11.27
C PRO A 91 28.55 11.93 -11.59
N GLU A 92 29.45 11.04 -12.01
CA GLU A 92 30.85 11.38 -12.31
C GLU A 92 31.00 12.04 -13.69
N ALA A 93 30.04 11.84 -14.60
CA ALA A 93 30.05 12.46 -15.92
C ALA A 93 29.51 13.89 -15.92
N ASP A 94 28.71 14.25 -14.92
CA ASP A 94 28.07 15.57 -14.77
C ASP A 94 29.00 16.63 -14.19
N ASP A 95 30.07 16.25 -13.47
CA ASP A 95 31.03 17.22 -12.89
C ASP A 95 31.85 17.98 -13.96
N ASP A 96 31.87 17.50 -15.21
CA ASP A 96 32.64 18.07 -16.32
C ASP A 96 31.82 18.99 -17.26
N GLU A 97 30.49 19.01 -17.13
CA GLU A 97 29.59 19.81 -17.99
C GLU A 97 29.00 20.98 -17.16
N PRO A 98 29.05 22.24 -17.64
CA PRO A 98 28.45 23.34 -16.90
C PRO A 98 26.94 23.09 -16.84
N ASP A 99 26.44 22.73 -15.66
CA ASP A 99 25.02 22.66 -15.38
C ASP A 99 24.33 23.95 -15.82
N ASP A 100 23.70 23.93 -17.00
CA ASP A 100 22.76 24.94 -17.42
C ASP A 100 21.52 24.78 -16.53
N LYS A 101 21.63 25.24 -15.29
CA LYS A 101 20.51 25.25 -14.34
C LYS A 101 19.35 25.94 -15.03
N ILE A 102 18.31 25.16 -15.29
CA ILE A 102 17.11 25.66 -15.93
C ILE A 102 16.43 26.60 -14.92
N VAL A 103 16.46 27.89 -15.20
CA VAL A 103 15.83 28.92 -14.35
C VAL A 103 14.64 29.52 -15.09
N HIS A 104 13.44 29.19 -14.63
CA HIS A 104 12.21 29.83 -15.05
C HIS A 104 11.86 30.98 -14.09
N PRO A 105 11.74 32.22 -14.57
CA PRO A 105 11.49 33.38 -13.71
C PRO A 105 10.09 33.28 -13.07
N LYS A 106 10.04 33.44 -11.74
CA LYS A 106 8.80 33.43 -10.94
C LYS A 106 8.72 34.67 -10.08
N SER A 107 7.49 35.13 -9.82
CA SER A 107 7.26 36.17 -8.81
C SER A 107 7.58 35.63 -7.42
N ASP A 108 8.05 36.50 -6.52
CA ASP A 108 8.31 36.14 -5.12
C ASP A 108 7.06 35.59 -4.42
N GLU A 109 5.88 36.14 -4.76
CA GLU A 109 4.60 35.65 -4.23
C GLU A 109 4.28 34.23 -4.70
N GLN A 110 4.49 33.94 -5.99
CA GLN A 110 4.28 32.60 -6.55
C GLN A 110 5.26 31.61 -5.96
N ARG A 111 6.54 32.01 -5.80
CA ARG A 111 7.57 31.18 -5.19
C ARG A 111 7.22 30.81 -3.75
N GLN A 112 6.67 31.74 -2.98
CA GLN A 112 6.23 31.47 -1.62
C GLN A 112 5.07 30.46 -1.58
N ARG A 113 4.04 30.64 -2.42
CA ARG A 113 2.90 29.72 -2.51
C ARG A 113 3.32 28.31 -2.94
N LEU A 114 4.16 28.22 -3.98
CA LEU A 114 4.70 26.95 -4.46
C LEU A 114 5.53 26.26 -3.37
N SER A 115 6.41 27.00 -2.68
CA SER A 115 7.21 26.46 -1.56
C SER A 115 6.33 25.88 -0.46
N GLU A 116 5.24 26.55 -0.11
CA GLU A 116 4.30 26.06 0.90
C GLU A 116 3.54 24.81 0.44
N ALA A 117 3.11 24.78 -0.82
CA ALA A 117 2.41 23.63 -1.42
C ALA A 117 3.28 22.37 -1.53
N VAL A 118 4.59 22.52 -1.79
CA VAL A 118 5.50 21.36 -1.99
C VAL A 118 6.09 20.82 -0.69
N LYS A 119 6.20 21.62 0.38
CA LYS A 119 6.72 21.21 1.70
C LYS A 119 6.13 19.92 2.29
N PRO A 120 4.81 19.67 2.26
CA PRO A 120 4.24 18.46 2.83
C PRO A 120 4.48 17.19 1.98
N ILE A 121 4.93 17.34 0.73
CA ILE A 121 5.09 16.21 -0.19
C ILE A 121 6.33 15.42 0.19
N PHE A 122 6.18 14.09 0.27
CA PHE A 122 7.25 13.18 0.70
C PHE A 122 8.56 13.35 -0.07
N LEU A 123 8.49 13.59 -1.38
CA LEU A 123 9.66 13.79 -2.24
C LEU A 123 10.52 15.00 -1.84
N PHE A 124 9.88 16.05 -1.30
CA PHE A 124 10.54 17.32 -1.01
C PHE A 124 10.76 17.58 0.49
N ARG A 125 10.25 16.70 1.36
CA ARG A 125 10.31 16.87 2.83
C ARG A 125 11.74 16.85 3.39
N SER A 126 12.64 16.11 2.75
CA SER A 126 14.03 15.95 3.18
C SER A 126 15.04 16.80 2.41
N LEU A 127 14.56 17.71 1.56
CA LEU A 127 15.44 18.57 0.77
C LEU A 127 15.86 19.81 1.55
N ASP A 128 17.09 20.23 1.29
CA ASP A 128 17.62 21.46 1.84
C ASP A 128 16.99 22.70 1.16
N PRO A 129 16.99 23.88 1.82
CA PRO A 129 16.41 25.10 1.25
C PRO A 129 17.01 25.51 -0.11
N GLU A 130 18.28 25.20 -0.34
CA GLU A 130 18.99 25.46 -1.60
C GLU A 130 18.52 24.53 -2.72
N GLN A 131 18.36 23.23 -2.42
CA GLN A 131 17.82 22.24 -3.36
C GLN A 131 16.36 22.54 -3.70
N MET A 132 15.56 22.89 -2.69
CA MET A 132 14.18 23.35 -2.88
C MET A 132 14.13 24.56 -3.81
N SER A 133 15.04 25.51 -3.65
CA SER A 133 15.15 26.67 -4.53
C SER A 133 15.48 26.27 -5.97
N CYS A 134 16.45 25.36 -6.16
CA CYS A 134 16.79 24.86 -7.50
C CYS A 134 15.60 24.16 -8.18
N ILE A 135 14.84 23.34 -7.44
CA ILE A 135 13.64 22.68 -7.96
C ILE A 135 12.57 23.70 -8.33
N LEU A 136 12.34 24.69 -7.46
CA LEU A 136 11.39 25.78 -7.75
C LEU A 136 11.83 26.57 -8.97
N ASP A 137 13.12 26.82 -9.17
CA ASP A 137 13.62 27.51 -10.36
C ASP A 137 13.44 26.65 -11.63
N ALA A 138 13.55 25.33 -11.51
CA ALA A 138 13.37 24.39 -12.61
C ALA A 138 11.89 24.14 -13.00
N MET A 139 10.89 24.38 -12.15
CA MET A 139 9.49 24.19 -12.56
C MET A 139 9.04 25.31 -13.52
N PHE A 140 8.40 24.95 -14.62
CA PHE A 140 7.84 25.89 -15.59
C PHE A 140 6.32 26.03 -15.46
N GLU A 141 5.78 27.15 -15.94
CA GLU A 141 4.34 27.41 -15.99
C GLU A 141 3.70 26.64 -17.16
N GLN A 142 2.61 25.91 -16.89
CA GLN A 142 1.79 25.27 -17.92
C GLN A 142 0.40 25.92 -17.95
N LYS A 143 0.12 26.69 -19.01
CA LYS A 143 -1.20 27.33 -19.21
C LYS A 143 -2.19 26.32 -19.77
N VAL A 144 -3.34 26.20 -19.11
CA VAL A 144 -4.40 25.26 -19.49
C VAL A 144 -5.72 25.98 -19.71
N THR A 145 -6.48 25.53 -20.70
CA THR A 145 -7.80 26.08 -21.01
C THR A 145 -8.91 25.31 -20.32
N VAL A 146 -10.09 25.93 -20.15
CA VAL A 146 -11.23 25.27 -19.52
C VAL A 146 -11.65 24.06 -20.36
N GLY A 147 -11.69 22.89 -19.72
CA GLY A 147 -12.01 21.62 -20.39
C GLY A 147 -10.80 20.89 -21.00
N GLN A 148 -9.60 21.44 -20.89
CA GLN A 148 -8.37 20.76 -21.30
C GLN A 148 -7.96 19.71 -20.26
N HIS A 149 -7.63 18.51 -20.75
CA HIS A 149 -7.08 17.45 -19.92
C HIS A 149 -5.57 17.66 -19.77
N VAL A 150 -5.10 17.80 -18.53
CA VAL A 150 -3.66 17.96 -18.22
C VAL A 150 -2.96 16.62 -18.15
N ILE A 151 -3.64 15.63 -17.57
CA ILE A 151 -3.19 14.24 -17.45
C ILE A 151 -4.38 13.31 -17.68
N ASP A 152 -4.15 12.21 -18.38
CA ASP A 152 -5.16 11.19 -18.64
C ASP A 152 -4.78 9.86 -17.98
N GLN A 153 -5.78 9.11 -17.53
CA GLN A 153 -5.56 7.82 -16.88
C GLN A 153 -4.98 6.80 -17.87
N GLY A 154 -3.86 6.19 -17.49
CA GLY A 154 -3.18 5.18 -18.31
C GLY A 154 -2.03 5.72 -19.15
N ASN A 155 -1.84 7.04 -19.18
CA ASN A 155 -0.65 7.65 -19.78
C ASN A 155 0.55 7.56 -18.83
N ASP A 156 1.75 7.60 -19.41
CA ASP A 156 3.00 7.70 -18.67
C ASP A 156 3.10 9.05 -17.96
N GLY A 157 3.60 9.02 -16.72
CA GLY A 157 3.67 10.17 -15.84
C GLY A 157 5.08 10.69 -15.71
N ASP A 158 5.42 11.72 -16.50
CA ASP A 158 6.77 12.31 -16.51
C ASP A 158 6.88 13.59 -15.66
N ASN A 159 5.75 14.27 -15.43
CA ASN A 159 5.73 15.61 -14.81
C ASN A 159 4.94 15.63 -13.50
N PHE A 160 5.35 16.52 -12.60
CA PHE A 160 4.65 16.85 -11.36
C PHE A 160 4.04 18.25 -11.47
N TYR A 161 2.73 18.37 -11.20
CA TYR A 161 1.99 19.63 -11.33
C TYR A 161 1.56 20.18 -9.97
N VAL A 162 1.63 21.49 -9.82
CA VAL A 162 1.08 22.25 -8.69
C VAL A 162 0.12 23.28 -9.25
N ILE A 163 -1.04 23.42 -8.61
CA ILE A 163 -2.03 24.44 -8.97
C ILE A 163 -1.61 25.76 -8.31
N ASP A 164 -1.45 26.81 -9.10
CA ASP A 164 -1.18 28.20 -8.67
C ASP A 164 -2.41 29.10 -8.87
#